data_AF-A0A7V5NVL3-F1
#
_entry.id   AF-A0A7V5NVL3-F1
#
_cell.length_a   1.000
_cell.length_b   1.000
_cell.length_c   1.000
_cell.angle_alpha   90.00
_cell.angle_beta   90.00
_cell.angle_gamma   90.00
#
_symmetry.space_group_name_H-M   'P 1'
#
loop_
_entity.id
_entity.type
_entity.pdbx_description
1 polymer ?
#
loop_
_entity_poly.entity_id
_entity_poly.type
_entity_poly.pdbx_seq_one_letter_code
_entity_poly.pdbx_strand_id
1 'polypeptide(L)'
;GGLSSLGDAINGRLLPPGLHKHVLTRNIPKKGTMFLFAEKGVPVIHLLDVRALAEKYDLPVSPVPLPEPGTGAMFLEERYNLTITAIALAILVILIIIVIFFDKRQQQFKEENAS
;
A
#
# COMPACT_ATOMS: atom_id res chain seq x y z
N GLY A 1 -3.14 -12.02 -3.84
CA GLY A 1 -2.48 -11.37 -4.98
C GLY A 1 -2.32 -12.30 -6.18
N GLY A 2 -1.39 -13.26 -6.13
CA GLY A 2 -0.98 -14.07 -7.30
C GLY A 2 -2.09 -14.84 -8.04
N LEU A 3 -3.02 -15.47 -7.31
CA LEU A 3 -4.13 -16.22 -7.91
C LEU A 3 -5.14 -15.35 -8.66
N SER A 4 -5.26 -14.06 -8.32
CA SER A 4 -6.15 -13.14 -9.03
C SER A 4 -5.51 -12.62 -10.33
N SER A 5 -4.18 -12.47 -10.34
CA SER A 5 -3.43 -12.00 -11.51
C SER A 5 -3.26 -13.12 -12.55
N LEU A 6 -2.78 -14.30 -12.13
CA LEU A 6 -2.55 -15.45 -13.02
C LEU A 6 -3.74 -16.40 -13.16
N GLY A 7 -4.69 -16.39 -12.23
CA GLY A 7 -5.70 -17.44 -12.14
C GLY A 7 -5.16 -18.66 -11.40
N ASP A 8 -5.33 -19.85 -11.98
CA ASP A 8 -4.85 -21.11 -11.39
C ASP A 8 -3.32 -21.12 -11.25
N ALA A 9 -2.81 -21.75 -10.18
CA ALA A 9 -1.37 -21.88 -9.91
C ALA A 9 -0.63 -22.62 -11.05
N ILE A 10 -1.34 -23.44 -11.82
CA ILE A 10 -0.80 -24.13 -13.01
C ILE A 10 -0.44 -23.14 -14.13
N ASN A 11 -1.14 -22.00 -14.23
CA ASN A 11 -0.93 -21.04 -15.30
C ASN A 11 0.45 -20.36 -15.23
N GLY A 12 1.07 -20.30 -14.05
CA GLY A 12 2.43 -19.79 -13.88
C GLY A 12 3.50 -20.64 -14.59
N ARG A 13 3.19 -21.90 -14.94
CA ARG A 13 4.06 -22.78 -15.73
C ARG A 13 3.85 -22.64 -17.23
N LEU A 14 2.67 -22.16 -17.65
CA LEU A 14 2.32 -22.02 -19.07
C LEU A 14 2.92 -20.76 -19.70
N LEU A 15 3.23 -19.75 -18.88
CA LEU A 15 3.85 -18.51 -19.31
C LEU A 15 5.13 -18.25 -18.51
N PRO A 16 6.34 -18.36 -19.10
CA PRO A 16 7.57 -18.14 -18.36
C PRO A 16 7.67 -16.69 -17.86
N PRO A 17 8.49 -16.41 -16.83
CA PRO A 17 8.72 -15.06 -16.35
C PRO A 17 9.30 -14.17 -17.47
N GLY A 18 8.87 -12.90 -17.50
CA GLY A 18 9.36 -11.92 -18.47
C GLY A 18 8.25 -11.17 -19.22
N LEU A 19 8.68 -10.36 -20.20
CA LEU A 19 7.80 -9.53 -21.01
C LEU A 19 7.22 -10.33 -22.19
N HIS A 20 5.90 -10.39 -22.27
CA HIS A 20 5.17 -11.02 -23.35
C HIS A 20 4.32 -9.98 -24.08
N LYS A 21 4.67 -9.73 -25.35
CA LYS A 21 3.90 -8.83 -26.24
C LYS A 21 2.71 -9.54 -26.88
N HIS A 22 2.80 -10.86 -27.01
CA HIS A 22 1.75 -11.72 -27.54
C HIS A 22 1.70 -12.99 -26.69
N VAL A 23 0.54 -13.29 -26.12
CA VAL A 23 0.32 -14.50 -25.32
C VAL A 23 -0.74 -15.34 -26.01
N LEU A 24 -0.45 -16.60 -26.30
CA LEU A 24 -1.46 -17.54 -26.80
C LEU A 24 -2.37 -17.94 -25.63
N THR A 25 -3.52 -17.28 -25.50
CA THR A 25 -4.49 -17.50 -24.39
C THR A 25 -5.50 -18.61 -24.66
N ARG A 26 -5.36 -19.35 -25.79
CA ARG A 26 -6.38 -20.28 -26.29
C ARG A 26 -6.60 -21.52 -25.42
N ASN A 27 -5.61 -21.91 -24.59
CA ASN A 27 -5.66 -23.14 -23.80
C ASN A 27 -5.46 -22.92 -22.29
N ILE A 28 -5.86 -21.74 -21.78
CA ILE A 28 -5.74 -21.39 -20.36
C ILE A 28 -7.03 -21.76 -19.61
N PRO A 29 -7.02 -22.71 -18.66
CA PRO A 29 -8.22 -23.26 -18.05
C PRO A 29 -8.99 -22.27 -17.16
N LYS A 30 -8.29 -21.29 -16.55
CA LYS A 30 -8.90 -20.17 -15.80
C LYS A 30 -8.08 -18.90 -16.02
N LYS A 31 -8.62 -17.96 -16.79
CA LYS A 31 -7.92 -16.71 -17.14
C LYS A 31 -7.98 -15.72 -15.99
N GLY A 32 -6.84 -15.44 -15.37
CA GLY A 32 -6.68 -14.29 -14.47
C GLY A 32 -6.57 -12.97 -15.24
N THR A 33 -6.53 -11.85 -14.50
CA THR A 33 -6.47 -10.48 -15.05
C THR A 33 -5.34 -10.30 -16.07
N MET A 34 -4.19 -10.95 -15.83
CA MET A 34 -3.03 -10.93 -16.71
C MET A 34 -3.35 -11.44 -18.14
N PHE A 35 -4.11 -12.52 -18.25
CA PHE A 35 -4.50 -13.10 -19.54
C PHE A 35 -5.59 -12.27 -20.22
N LEU A 36 -6.46 -11.60 -19.46
CA LEU A 36 -7.47 -10.68 -20.01
C LEU A 36 -6.84 -9.44 -20.66
N PHE A 37 -5.74 -8.91 -20.09
CA PHE A 37 -4.99 -7.83 -20.72
C PHE A 37 -4.22 -8.31 -21.97
N ALA A 38 -3.63 -9.50 -21.90
CA ALA A 38 -2.94 -10.08 -23.05
C ALA A 38 -3.87 -10.32 -24.26
N GLU A 39 -5.13 -10.70 -24.01
CA GLU A 39 -6.15 -10.84 -25.07
C GLU A 39 -6.53 -9.53 -25.74
N LYS A 40 -6.40 -8.41 -25.02
CA LYS A 40 -6.63 -7.07 -25.56
C LYS A 40 -5.42 -6.52 -26.33
N GLY A 41 -4.39 -7.35 -26.56
CA GLY A 41 -3.16 -6.93 -27.22
C GLY A 41 -2.28 -6.02 -26.35
N VAL A 42 -2.56 -5.92 -25.05
CA VAL A 42 -1.74 -5.14 -24.12
C VAL A 42 -0.52 -5.97 -23.74
N PRO A 43 0.72 -5.45 -23.86
CA PRO A 43 1.90 -6.16 -23.40
C PRO A 43 1.85 -6.42 -21.90
N VAL A 44 2.24 -7.63 -21.49
CA VAL A 44 2.15 -8.09 -20.10
C VAL A 44 3.52 -8.54 -19.63
N ILE A 45 3.89 -8.17 -18.40
CA ILE A 45 5.11 -8.63 -17.75
C ILE A 45 4.80 -9.59 -16.60
N HIS A 46 5.34 -10.81 -16.66
CA HIS A 46 5.19 -11.82 -15.62
C HIS A 46 6.40 -11.78 -14.69
N LEU A 47 6.21 -11.23 -13.49
CA LEU A 47 7.26 -11.02 -12.47
C LEU A 47 7.16 -11.97 -11.27
N LEU A 48 6.49 -13.13 -11.40
CA LEU A 48 6.34 -14.05 -10.26
C LEU A 48 7.68 -14.63 -9.80
N ASP A 49 8.60 -14.86 -10.73
CA ASP A 49 9.96 -15.29 -10.43
C ASP A 49 10.97 -14.19 -10.80
N VAL A 50 11.11 -13.22 -9.89
CA VAL A 50 12.07 -12.13 -10.03
C VAL A 50 13.53 -12.60 -9.94
N ARG A 51 13.79 -13.74 -9.30
CA ARG A 51 15.15 -14.30 -9.18
C ARG A 51 15.60 -14.88 -10.52
N ALA A 52 14.78 -15.71 -11.15
CA ALA A 52 15.07 -16.23 -12.49
C ALA A 52 15.21 -15.09 -13.52
N LEU A 53 14.44 -14.01 -13.36
CA LEU A 53 14.57 -12.83 -14.21
C LEU A 53 15.88 -12.09 -13.96
N ALA A 54 16.26 -11.90 -12.70
CA ALA A 54 17.50 -11.24 -12.33
C ALA A 54 18.74 -12.02 -12.81
N GLU A 55 18.74 -13.35 -12.64
CA GLU A 55 19.81 -14.22 -13.16
C GLU A 55 19.90 -14.16 -14.70
N LYS A 56 18.75 -14.19 -15.39
CA LYS A 56 18.70 -14.15 -16.86
C LYS A 56 19.24 -12.84 -17.44
N TYR A 57 19.04 -11.72 -16.74
CA TYR A 57 19.41 -10.39 -17.19
C TYR A 57 20.61 -9.80 -16.43
N ASP A 58 21.35 -10.65 -15.69
CA ASP A 58 22.51 -10.26 -14.88
C ASP A 58 22.24 -9.06 -13.94
N LEU A 59 21.02 -9.01 -13.41
CA LEU A 59 20.61 -7.97 -12.47
C LEU A 59 21.08 -8.34 -11.06
N PRO A 60 21.51 -7.35 -10.25
CA PRO A 60 21.85 -7.59 -8.86
C PRO A 60 20.61 -8.05 -8.10
N VAL A 61 20.58 -9.34 -7.69
CA VAL A 61 19.47 -9.96 -6.97
C VAL A 61 19.24 -9.31 -5.61
N SER A 62 20.32 -8.82 -4.99
CA SER A 62 20.31 -8.07 -3.74
C SER A 62 21.45 -7.05 -3.73
N PRO A 63 21.26 -5.87 -3.13
CA PRO A 63 22.36 -4.97 -2.83
C PRO A 63 23.33 -5.65 -1.86
N VAL A 64 24.60 -5.71 -2.25
CA VAL A 64 25.70 -6.15 -1.39
C VAL A 64 26.65 -4.95 -1.26
N PRO A 65 26.90 -4.43 -0.06
CA PRO A 65 26.40 -4.87 1.25
C PRO A 65 24.92 -4.54 1.49
N LEU A 66 24.28 -5.29 2.38
CA LEU A 66 22.93 -4.97 2.86
C LEU A 66 22.94 -3.57 3.50
N PRO A 67 21.97 -2.70 3.17
CA PRO A 67 21.85 -1.40 3.84
C PRO A 67 21.57 -1.60 5.33
N GLU A 68 22.02 -0.66 6.17
CA GLU A 68 21.72 -0.68 7.60
C GLU A 68 20.19 -0.66 7.81
N PRO A 69 19.65 -1.43 8.78
CA PRO A 69 18.23 -1.40 9.10
C PRO A 69 17.76 0.05 9.33
N GLY A 70 16.76 0.50 8.57
CA GLY A 70 16.26 1.89 8.61
C GLY A 70 16.78 2.83 7.52
N THR A 71 17.69 2.38 6.64
CA THR A 71 18.27 3.22 5.55
C THR A 71 17.78 2.86 4.15
N GLY A 72 16.83 1.91 4.01
CA GLY A 72 16.25 1.56 2.71
C GLY A 72 15.43 2.70 2.12
N ALA A 73 15.38 2.84 0.79
CA ALA A 73 14.63 3.91 0.10
C ALA A 73 13.11 3.96 0.42
N MET A 74 12.56 2.91 1.03
CA MET A 74 11.17 2.82 1.51
C MET A 74 11.01 3.27 2.97
N PHE A 75 12.11 3.45 3.71
CA PHE A 75 12.16 4.17 4.98
C PHE A 75 12.35 5.66 4.70
N LEU A 76 11.36 6.27 4.06
CA LEU A 76 11.14 7.68 4.33
C LEU A 76 10.69 7.73 5.79
N GLU A 77 11.60 8.13 6.68
CA GLU A 77 11.20 8.61 8.00
C GLU A 77 10.09 9.63 7.75
N GLU A 78 8.85 9.29 8.13
CA GLU A 78 7.80 10.28 8.21
C GLU A 78 8.27 11.30 9.24
N ARG A 79 8.93 12.36 8.75
CA ARG A 79 9.33 13.49 9.57
C ARG A 79 8.05 14.21 9.94
N TYR A 80 7.36 13.71 10.97
CA TYR A 80 6.29 14.43 11.61
C TYR A 80 6.88 15.75 12.07
N ASN A 81 6.35 16.83 11.53
CA ASN A 81 6.73 18.16 11.98
C ASN A 81 6.19 18.31 13.40
N LEU A 82 7.07 18.09 14.39
CA LEU A 82 6.74 18.16 15.82
C LEU A 82 6.05 19.48 16.18
N THR A 83 6.34 20.57 15.45
CA THR A 83 5.66 21.86 15.60
C THR A 83 4.19 21.77 15.21
N ILE A 84 3.86 21.16 14.07
CA ILE A 84 2.48 20.99 13.61
C ILE A 84 1.72 20.07 14.57
N THR A 85 2.33 18.97 14.99
CA THR A 85 1.73 18.03 15.95
C THR A 85 1.45 18.72 17.29
N ALA A 86 2.37 19.53 17.79
CA ALA A 86 2.18 20.29 19.04
C ALA A 86 1.05 21.32 18.93
N ILE A 87 0.96 22.04 17.80
CA ILE A 87 -0.12 23.00 17.55
C ILE A 87 -1.48 22.27 17.50
N ALA A 88 -1.57 21.17 16.76
CA ALA A 88 -2.79 20.38 16.66
C ALA A 88 -3.24 19.85 18.04
N LEU A 89 -2.29 19.36 18.84
CA LEU A 89 -2.55 18.91 20.22
C LEU A 89 -3.05 20.06 21.10
N ALA A 90 -2.42 21.22 21.02
CA ALA A 90 -2.83 22.40 21.80
C ALA A 90 -4.26 22.84 21.45
N ILE A 91 -4.61 22.88 20.16
CA ILE A 91 -5.96 23.21 19.70
C ILE A 91 -6.98 22.21 20.26
N LEU A 92 -6.69 20.92 20.21
CA LEU A 92 -7.57 19.88 20.74
C LEU A 92 -7.83 20.09 22.24
N VAL A 93 -6.78 20.34 23.02
CA VAL A 93 -6.90 20.59 24.47
C VAL A 93 -7.74 21.84 24.76
N ILE A 94 -7.51 22.93 24.02
CA ILE A 94 -8.28 24.18 24.18
C ILE A 94 -9.76 23.95 23.90
N LEU A 95 -10.11 23.22 22.84
CA LEU A 95 -11.50 22.90 22.51
C LEU A 95 -12.17 22.10 23.62
N ILE A 96 -11.49 21.11 24.20
CA ILE A 96 -12.00 20.33 25.32
C ILE A 96 -12.26 21.23 26.54
N ILE A 97 -11.33 22.13 26.86
CA ILE A 97 -11.49 23.07 27.99
C ILE A 97 -12.68 24.00 27.77
N ILE A 98 -12.85 24.53 26.55
CA ILE A 98 -13.98 25.40 26.21
C ILE A 98 -15.31 24.64 26.39
N VAL A 99 -15.40 23.41 25.88
CA VAL A 99 -16.62 22.59 26.02
C VAL A 99 -16.94 22.33 27.48
N ILE A 100 -15.95 21.95 28.30
CA ILE A 100 -16.15 21.72 29.74
C ILE A 100 -16.61 22.99 30.45
N PHE A 101 -16.01 24.13 30.12
CA PHE A 101 -16.40 25.41 30.72
C PHE A 101 -17.83 25.80 30.34
N PHE A 102 -18.20 25.64 29.07
CA PHE A 102 -19.56 25.89 28.60
C PHE A 102 -20.58 24.95 29.23
N ASP A 103 -20.27 23.66 29.35
CA ASP A 103 -21.15 22.68 29.97
C ASP A 103 -21.38 22.99 31.45
N LYS A 104 -20.31 23.28 32.21
CA LYS A 104 -20.42 23.71 33.61
C LYS A 104 -21.27 24.97 33.76
N ARG A 105 -21.08 25.95 32.87
CA ARG A 105 -21.85 27.19 32.91
C ARG A 105 -23.34 26.96 32.60
N GLN A 106 -23.64 26.06 31.65
CA GLN A 106 -25.02 25.67 31.33
C GLN A 106 -25.69 24.92 32.48
N GLN A 107 -24.96 24.08 33.22
CA GLN A 107 -25.51 23.39 34.40
C GLN A 107 -25.81 24.37 35.54
N GLN A 108 -24.91 25.31 35.83
CA GLN A 108 -25.15 26.34 36.86
C GLN A 108 -26.38 27.20 36.56
N PHE A 109 -26.57 27.62 35.30
CA PHE A 109 -27.77 28.37 34.90
C PHE A 109 -29.06 27.54 35.00
N LYS A 110 -29.02 26.22 34.83
CA LYS A 110 -30.22 25.38 35.01
C LYS A 110 -30.58 25.19 36.49
N GLU A 111 -29.59 25.12 37.38
CA GLU A 111 -29.81 24.99 38.83
C GLU A 111 -30.33 26.29 39.45
N GLU A 112 -29.83 27.45 39.02
CA GLU A 112 -30.25 28.78 39.53
C GLU A 112 -31.68 29.16 39.10
N ASN A 113 -32.14 28.72 37.93
CA ASN A 113 -33.50 28.97 37.44
C ASN A 113 -34.54 27.90 37.87
N ALA A 114 -34.13 26.90 38.65
CA ALA A 114 -34.98 25.81 39.13
C ALA A 114 -35.26 25.86 40.66
N SER A 115 -34.80 26.90 41.37
CA SER A 115 -35.18 27.24 42.76
C SER A 115 -35.98 28.52 42.82
#